data_AF-A0A5J5ISC2-F1
#
_entry.id   AF-A0A5J5ISC2-F1
#
_cell.length_a   1.000
_cell.length_b   1.000
_cell.length_c   1.000
_cell.angle_alpha   90.00
_cell.angle_beta   90.00
_cell.angle_gamma   90.00
#
_symmetry.space_group_name_H-M   'P 1'
#
loop_
_entity.id
_entity.type
_entity.pdbx_description
1 polymer ?
#
loop_
_entity_poly.entity_id
_entity_poly.type
_entity_poly.pdbx_seq_one_letter_code
_entity_poly.pdbx_strand_id
1 'polypeptide(L)'
;MDPRSRRSRQALREAVLRCAVDRPIAELTVAAVCRDAGVTRDTFYRHAENPTDLLAAALRDELGAVAHDVDGAATLGSAERTLLAHVRERADVYRGALEPRLAAPIRAVLEDVVATGLATWLERHPDTGPDGPMAGLPRDIAVAYATGGTVAAIEAWLRSGADDVEEATRSILAASPQWWLR
;
A
#
# COMPACT_ATOMS: atom_id res chain seq x y z
N MET A 1 0.09 -20.42 -16.36
CA MET A 1 -1.23 -19.79 -16.10
C MET A 1 -1.96 -19.67 -17.44
N ASP A 2 -3.17 -20.22 -17.56
CA ASP A 2 -4.00 -20.18 -18.78
C ASP A 2 -4.31 -18.71 -19.19
N PRO A 3 -4.16 -18.32 -20.49
CA PRO A 3 -4.58 -17.02 -21.00
C PRO A 3 -5.98 -16.57 -20.57
N ARG A 4 -6.94 -17.50 -20.43
CA ARG A 4 -8.29 -17.19 -19.94
C ARG A 4 -8.30 -16.76 -18.47
N SER A 5 -7.56 -17.47 -17.62
CA SER A 5 -7.44 -17.13 -16.21
C SER A 5 -6.76 -15.76 -16.00
N ARG A 6 -5.75 -15.43 -16.82
CA ARG A 6 -5.11 -14.10 -16.81
C ARG A 6 -6.11 -12.99 -17.16
N ARG A 7 -6.90 -13.19 -18.22
CA ARG A 7 -7.89 -12.20 -18.66
C ARG A 7 -8.97 -11.97 -17.59
N SER A 8 -9.49 -13.04 -16.99
CA SER A 8 -10.47 -12.93 -15.91
C SER A 8 -9.89 -12.23 -14.67
N ARG A 9 -8.65 -12.54 -14.29
CA ARG A 9 -7.96 -11.85 -13.19
C ARG A 9 -7.84 -10.35 -13.45
N GLN A 10 -7.43 -9.97 -14.66
CA GLN A 10 -7.31 -8.55 -15.04
C GLN A 10 -8.66 -7.84 -15.01
N ALA A 11 -9.69 -8.42 -15.63
CA ALA A 11 -11.04 -7.83 -15.66
C ALA A 11 -11.61 -7.62 -14.24
N LEU A 12 -11.42 -8.60 -13.35
CA LEU A 12 -11.83 -8.50 -11.94
C LEU A 12 -11.09 -7.41 -11.17
N ARG A 13 -9.77 -7.26 -11.38
CA ARG A 13 -8.98 -6.21 -10.73
C ARG A 13 -9.43 -4.82 -11.16
N GLU A 14 -9.57 -4.61 -12.47
CA GLU A 14 -10.02 -3.33 -13.00
C GLU A 14 -11.43 -2.99 -12.51
N ALA A 15 -12.32 -3.98 -12.44
CA ALA A 15 -13.68 -3.80 -11.96
C ALA A 15 -13.76 -3.45 -10.47
N VAL A 16 -13.00 -4.13 -9.60
CA VAL A 16 -13.03 -3.83 -8.17
C VAL A 16 -12.48 -2.42 -7.90
N LEU A 17 -11.43 -2.00 -8.62
CA LEU A 17 -10.86 -0.65 -8.50
C LEU A 17 -11.87 0.41 -8.94
N ARG A 18 -12.53 0.23 -10.09
CA ARG A 18 -13.59 1.15 -10.55
C ARG A 18 -14.72 1.25 -9.52
N CYS A 19 -15.23 0.11 -9.07
CA CYS A 19 -16.32 0.08 -8.11
C CYS A 19 -15.94 0.75 -6.78
N ALA A 20 -14.70 0.58 -6.31
CA ALA A 20 -14.23 1.12 -5.04
C ALA A 20 -13.98 2.64 -5.07
N VAL A 21 -13.93 3.28 -6.26
CA VAL A 21 -13.94 4.75 -6.38
C VAL A 21 -15.31 5.32 -5.99
N ASP A 22 -16.38 4.65 -6.39
CA ASP A 22 -17.75 5.19 -6.26
C ASP A 22 -18.43 4.85 -4.94
N ARG A 23 -17.95 3.81 -4.22
CA ARG A 23 -18.58 3.37 -2.97
C ARG A 23 -17.58 2.76 -1.98
N PRO A 24 -17.88 2.84 -0.68
CA PRO A 24 -17.05 2.19 0.34
C PRO A 24 -16.91 0.69 0.09
N ILE A 25 -15.72 0.14 0.36
CA ILE A 25 -15.42 -1.28 0.11
C ILE A 25 -16.33 -2.21 0.93
N ALA A 26 -16.75 -1.76 2.12
CA ALA A 26 -17.65 -2.49 3.01
C ALA A 26 -19.05 -2.72 2.41
N GLU A 27 -19.48 -1.87 1.47
CA GLU A 27 -20.78 -1.98 0.79
C GLU A 27 -20.69 -2.74 -0.55
N LEU A 28 -19.48 -3.05 -1.00
CA LEU A 28 -19.27 -3.68 -2.30
C LEU A 28 -19.63 -5.16 -2.24
N THR A 29 -20.37 -5.63 -3.25
CA THR A 29 -20.79 -7.05 -3.33
C THR A 29 -20.07 -7.76 -4.47
N VAL A 30 -19.84 -9.07 -4.29
CA VAL A 30 -19.31 -9.95 -5.36
C VAL A 30 -20.14 -9.83 -6.63
N ALA A 31 -21.47 -9.71 -6.50
CA ALA A 31 -22.38 -9.58 -7.63
C ALA A 31 -22.17 -8.29 -8.43
N ALA A 32 -21.93 -7.16 -7.74
CA ALA A 32 -21.63 -5.88 -8.38
C ALA A 32 -20.31 -5.94 -9.17
N VAL A 33 -19.26 -6.47 -8.54
CA VAL A 33 -17.95 -6.62 -9.20
C VAL A 33 -18.03 -7.58 -10.40
N CYS A 34 -18.70 -8.72 -10.24
CA CYS A 34 -18.90 -9.68 -11.35
C CYS A 34 -19.65 -9.06 -12.54
N ARG A 35 -20.67 -8.24 -12.25
CA ARG A 35 -21.45 -7.54 -13.28
C ARG A 35 -20.59 -6.53 -14.04
N ASP A 36 -19.81 -5.73 -13.32
CA ASP A 36 -18.90 -4.75 -13.93
C ASP A 36 -17.77 -5.43 -14.73
N ALA A 37 -17.20 -6.51 -14.22
CA ALA A 37 -16.15 -7.28 -14.89
C ALA A 37 -16.63 -8.15 -16.06
N GLY A 38 -17.95 -8.37 -16.20
CA GLY A 38 -18.51 -9.29 -17.20
C GLY A 38 -18.15 -10.76 -16.96
N VAL A 39 -18.05 -11.20 -15.70
CA VAL A 39 -17.68 -12.58 -15.31
C VAL A 39 -18.71 -13.22 -14.38
N THR A 40 -18.63 -14.54 -14.21
CA THR A 40 -19.48 -15.29 -13.27
C THR A 40 -18.95 -15.23 -11.84
N ARG A 41 -19.82 -15.47 -10.84
CA ARG A 41 -19.40 -15.61 -9.43
C ARG A 41 -18.41 -16.77 -9.22
N ASP A 42 -18.60 -17.88 -9.92
CA ASP A 42 -17.64 -18.99 -9.91
C ASP A 42 -16.25 -18.55 -10.39
N THR A 43 -16.20 -17.67 -11.39
CA THR A 43 -14.94 -17.06 -11.83
C THR A 43 -14.34 -16.14 -10.76
N PHE A 44 -15.16 -15.33 -10.09
CA PHE A 44 -14.70 -14.49 -8.98
C PHE A 44 -14.06 -15.32 -7.85
N TYR A 45 -14.74 -16.36 -7.38
CA TYR A 45 -14.28 -17.15 -6.23
C TYR A 45 -13.01 -17.98 -6.51
N ARG A 46 -12.64 -18.16 -7.79
CA ARG A 46 -11.32 -18.70 -8.16
C ARG A 46 -10.17 -17.71 -7.96
N HIS A 47 -10.47 -16.43 -7.71
CA HIS A 47 -9.49 -15.36 -7.62
C HIS A 47 -9.48 -14.63 -6.26
N ALA A 48 -10.62 -14.56 -5.56
CA ALA A 48 -10.73 -13.92 -4.25
C ALA A 48 -11.93 -14.45 -3.46
N GLU A 49 -11.87 -14.36 -2.12
CA GLU A 49 -12.97 -14.77 -1.24
C GLU A 49 -14.06 -13.70 -1.13
N ASN A 50 -13.66 -12.43 -1.14
CA ASN A 50 -14.56 -11.28 -1.05
C ASN A 50 -13.97 -10.05 -1.80
N PRO A 51 -14.76 -8.97 -1.99
CA PRO A 51 -14.28 -7.79 -2.70
C PRO A 51 -13.10 -7.08 -2.04
N THR A 52 -13.00 -7.10 -0.70
CA THR A 52 -11.87 -6.51 0.04
C THR A 52 -10.56 -7.22 -0.28
N ASP A 53 -10.55 -8.55 -0.31
CA ASP A 53 -9.36 -9.34 -0.68
C ASP A 53 -8.99 -9.13 -2.15
N LEU A 54 -9.99 -9.03 -3.03
CA LEU A 54 -9.75 -8.73 -4.44
C LEU A 54 -9.14 -7.33 -4.61
N LEU A 55 -9.62 -6.34 -3.87
CA LEU A 55 -9.10 -4.97 -3.89
C LEU A 55 -7.69 -4.91 -3.30
N ALA A 56 -7.43 -5.58 -2.18
CA ALA A 56 -6.08 -5.68 -1.62
C ALA A 56 -5.11 -6.33 -2.60
N ALA A 57 -5.51 -7.41 -3.27
CA ALA A 57 -4.73 -8.00 -4.35
C ALA A 57 -4.51 -6.98 -5.48
N ALA A 58 -5.56 -6.25 -5.89
CA ALA A 58 -5.52 -5.18 -6.91
C ALA A 58 -4.48 -4.10 -6.61
N LEU A 59 -4.47 -3.59 -5.37
CA LEU A 59 -3.50 -2.61 -4.91
C LEU A 59 -2.09 -3.20 -4.78
N ARG A 60 -1.95 -4.47 -4.39
CA ARG A 60 -0.65 -5.13 -4.27
C ARG A 60 0.10 -5.20 -5.59
N ASP A 61 -0.51 -5.61 -6.70
CA ASP A 61 0.23 -5.63 -7.98
C ASP A 61 0.48 -4.21 -8.51
N GLU A 62 -0.36 -3.20 -8.19
CA GLU A 62 -0.04 -1.80 -8.52
C GLU A 62 1.18 -1.30 -7.73
N LEU A 63 1.20 -1.56 -6.42
CA LEU A 63 2.32 -1.22 -5.55
C LEU A 63 3.57 -2.06 -5.84
N GLY A 64 3.43 -3.27 -6.37
CA GLY A 64 4.56 -4.08 -6.84
C GLY A 64 5.27 -3.42 -8.03
N ALA A 65 4.52 -2.80 -8.94
CA ALA A 65 5.10 -2.01 -10.02
C ALA A 65 5.81 -0.75 -9.48
N VAL A 66 5.19 -0.08 -8.50
CA VAL A 66 5.81 1.06 -7.80
C VAL A 66 7.09 0.64 -7.07
N ALA A 67 7.10 -0.52 -6.42
CA ALA A 67 8.25 -1.03 -5.69
C ALA A 67 9.47 -1.26 -6.62
N HIS A 68 9.25 -1.63 -7.89
CA HIS A 68 10.33 -1.70 -8.87
C HIS A 68 10.94 -0.32 -9.18
N ASP A 69 10.14 0.75 -9.21
CA ASP A 69 10.63 2.12 -9.36
C ASP A 69 11.35 2.60 -8.09
N VAL A 70 10.84 2.20 -6.92
CA VAL A 70 11.47 2.43 -5.61
C VAL A 70 12.79 1.67 -5.48
N ASP A 71 12.94 0.52 -6.14
CA ASP A 71 14.20 -0.21 -6.18
C ASP A 71 15.33 0.58 -6.85
N GLY A 72 14.98 1.54 -7.72
CA GLY A 72 15.89 2.54 -8.28
C GLY A 72 15.96 3.86 -7.51
N ALA A 73 15.22 4.01 -6.40
CA ALA A 73 15.19 5.23 -5.62
C ALA A 73 16.56 5.49 -4.97
N ALA A 74 17.06 6.72 -5.15
CA ALA A 74 18.32 7.15 -4.57
C ALA A 74 18.25 7.34 -3.05
N THR A 75 17.05 7.54 -2.48
CA THR A 75 16.82 7.85 -1.06
C THR A 75 15.52 7.27 -0.54
N LEU A 76 15.40 7.05 0.78
CA LEU A 76 14.12 6.76 1.43
C LEU A 76 13.07 7.85 1.17
N GLY A 77 13.48 9.11 1.09
CA GLY A 77 12.54 10.20 0.79
C GLY A 77 11.92 10.08 -0.59
N SER A 78 12.69 9.66 -1.60
CA SER A 78 12.13 9.36 -2.93
C SER A 78 11.21 8.14 -2.91
N ALA A 79 11.48 7.13 -2.09
CA ALA A 79 10.61 5.96 -1.94
C ALA A 79 9.27 6.33 -1.29
N GLU A 80 9.32 7.06 -0.17
CA GLU A 80 8.16 7.57 0.57
C GLU A 80 7.27 8.44 -0.34
N ARG A 81 7.87 9.36 -1.10
CA ARG A 81 7.16 10.21 -2.06
C ARG A 81 6.42 9.40 -3.12
N THR A 82 7.05 8.36 -3.68
CA THR A 82 6.41 7.52 -4.70
C THR A 82 5.25 6.72 -4.12
N LEU A 83 5.39 6.18 -2.91
CA LEU A 83 4.28 5.53 -2.19
C LEU A 83 3.11 6.48 -1.96
N LEU A 84 3.39 7.69 -1.44
CA LEU A 84 2.36 8.70 -1.18
C LEU A 84 1.70 9.20 -2.46
N ALA A 85 2.46 9.32 -3.56
CA ALA A 85 1.90 9.67 -4.87
C ALA A 85 0.89 8.62 -5.35
N HIS A 86 1.20 7.33 -5.21
CA HIS A 86 0.26 6.25 -5.50
C HIS A 86 -0.99 6.32 -4.60
N VAL A 87 -0.80 6.51 -3.29
CA VAL A 87 -1.92 6.65 -2.34
C VAL A 87 -2.81 7.83 -2.73
N ARG A 88 -2.23 8.95 -3.16
CA ARG A 88 -2.97 10.13 -3.65
C ARG A 88 -3.76 9.81 -4.91
N GLU A 89 -3.14 9.16 -5.89
CA GLU A 89 -3.78 8.77 -7.15
C GLU A 89 -4.98 7.83 -6.92
N ARG A 90 -4.94 7.05 -5.83
CA ARG A 90 -5.99 6.14 -5.41
C ARG A 90 -6.76 6.62 -4.17
N ALA A 91 -6.75 7.92 -3.86
CA ALA A 91 -7.22 8.42 -2.57
C ALA A 91 -8.69 8.06 -2.29
N ASP A 92 -9.56 8.08 -3.31
CA ASP A 92 -10.98 7.71 -3.14
C ASP A 92 -11.14 6.23 -2.74
N VAL A 93 -10.34 5.35 -3.33
CA VAL A 93 -10.31 3.91 -3.00
C VAL A 93 -9.84 3.70 -1.56
N TYR A 94 -8.74 4.36 -1.17
CA TYR A 94 -8.20 4.24 0.19
C TYR A 94 -9.14 4.85 1.24
N ARG A 95 -9.75 6.01 0.96
CA ARG A 95 -10.74 6.65 1.85
C ARG A 95 -12.01 5.81 1.97
N GLY A 96 -12.49 5.24 0.87
CA GLY A 96 -13.62 4.30 0.87
C GLY A 96 -13.37 2.99 1.62
N ALA A 97 -12.10 2.71 1.97
CA ALA A 97 -11.70 1.56 2.78
C ALA A 97 -11.31 1.91 4.23
N LEU A 98 -11.44 3.17 4.64
CA LEU A 98 -10.92 3.69 5.91
C LEU A 98 -12.03 3.88 6.96
N GLU A 99 -12.23 2.92 7.88
CA GLU A 99 -13.17 3.09 9.00
C GLU A 99 -12.91 2.15 10.21
N PRO A 100 -12.47 2.66 11.39
CA PRO A 100 -11.66 3.88 11.58
C PRO A 100 -10.23 3.75 11.02
N ARG A 101 -9.82 2.53 10.63
CA ARG A 101 -8.54 2.18 10.00
C ARG A 101 -8.80 1.56 8.64
N LEU A 102 -7.77 1.44 7.81
CA LEU A 102 -7.89 0.72 6.55
C LEU A 102 -8.36 -0.71 6.82
N ALA A 103 -9.25 -1.21 5.95
CA ALA A 103 -9.65 -2.62 5.99
C ALA A 103 -8.42 -3.52 6.02
N ALA A 104 -8.43 -4.54 6.90
CA ALA A 104 -7.22 -5.28 7.28
C ALA A 104 -6.41 -5.83 6.09
N PRO A 105 -7.01 -6.41 5.03
CA PRO A 105 -6.25 -6.87 3.86
C PRO A 105 -5.52 -5.75 3.12
N ILE A 106 -6.13 -4.56 3.03
CA ILE A 106 -5.55 -3.39 2.35
C ILE A 106 -4.43 -2.79 3.21
N ARG A 107 -4.65 -2.70 4.53
CA ARG A 107 -3.63 -2.26 5.48
C ARG A 107 -2.38 -3.15 5.43
N ALA A 108 -2.57 -4.47 5.40
CA ALA A 108 -1.50 -5.44 5.30
C ALA A 108 -0.67 -5.30 4.01
N VAL A 109 -1.30 -4.90 2.89
CA VAL A 109 -0.57 -4.63 1.63
C VAL A 109 0.39 -3.45 1.81
N LEU A 110 -0.04 -2.36 2.44
CA LEU A 110 0.85 -1.22 2.70
C LEU A 110 1.96 -1.59 3.69
N GLU A 111 1.64 -2.35 4.74
CA GLU A 111 2.64 -2.81 5.71
C GLU A 111 3.70 -3.70 5.04
N ASP A 112 3.30 -4.65 4.21
CA ASP A 112 4.23 -5.52 3.47
C ASP A 112 5.15 -4.70 2.55
N VAL A 113 4.59 -3.74 1.81
CA VAL A 113 5.36 -2.90 0.87
C VAL A 113 6.39 -2.06 1.63
N VAL A 114 5.96 -1.38 2.71
CA VAL A 114 6.86 -0.54 3.51
C VAL A 114 7.92 -1.39 4.22
N ALA A 115 7.54 -2.51 4.85
CA ALA A 115 8.49 -3.37 5.55
C ALA A 115 9.53 -3.97 4.59
N THR A 116 9.10 -4.44 3.42
CA THR A 116 10.01 -4.96 2.38
C THR A 116 10.96 -3.87 1.92
N GLY A 117 10.45 -2.68 1.60
CA GLY A 117 11.26 -1.55 1.15
C GLY A 117 12.31 -1.13 2.18
N LEU A 118 11.93 -1.05 3.46
CA LEU A 118 12.85 -0.72 4.56
C LEU A 118 13.92 -1.80 4.78
N ALA A 119 13.54 -3.09 4.71
CA ALA A 119 14.49 -4.18 4.83
C ALA A 119 15.51 -4.15 3.68
N THR A 120 15.04 -4.02 2.44
CA THR A 120 15.92 -3.87 1.25
C THR A 120 16.80 -2.63 1.34
N TRP A 121 16.29 -1.52 1.87
CA TRP A 121 17.10 -0.32 2.11
C TRP A 121 18.28 -0.60 3.06
N LEU A 122 18.02 -1.27 4.20
CA LEU A 122 19.04 -1.63 5.18
C LEU A 122 20.05 -2.67 4.67
N GLU A 123 19.65 -3.55 3.77
CA GLU A 123 20.55 -4.50 3.10
C GLU A 123 21.52 -3.78 2.16
N ARG A 124 21.06 -2.74 1.47
CA ARG A 124 21.86 -1.94 0.53
C ARG A 124 22.74 -0.90 1.20
N HIS A 125 22.31 -0.41 2.36
CA HIS A 125 23.02 0.59 3.15
C HIS A 125 23.35 0.01 4.53
N PRO A 126 24.36 -0.88 4.62
CA PRO A 126 24.67 -1.57 5.87
C PRO A 126 25.10 -0.62 7.00
N ASP A 127 25.68 0.53 6.63
CA ASP A 127 26.09 1.61 7.53
C ASP A 127 24.90 2.44 8.05
N THR A 128 23.74 2.38 7.37
CA THR A 128 22.49 2.93 7.88
C THR A 128 21.97 2.02 8.99
N GLY A 129 21.78 2.60 10.17
CA GLY A 129 21.21 1.86 11.29
C GLY A 129 21.13 2.68 12.57
N PRO A 130 20.47 2.12 13.59
CA PRO A 130 20.35 2.75 14.89
C PRO A 130 21.73 3.12 15.46
N ASP A 131 21.89 4.38 15.86
CA ASP A 131 23.15 4.92 16.38
C ASP A 131 22.95 5.69 17.70
N GLY A 132 24.05 6.13 18.29
CA GLY A 132 24.02 6.88 19.56
C GLY A 132 23.27 6.09 20.66
N PRO A 133 22.26 6.69 21.33
CA PRO A 133 21.45 6.00 22.33
C PRO A 133 20.70 4.76 21.82
N MET A 134 20.53 4.63 20.50
CA MET A 134 19.86 3.50 19.87
C MET A 134 20.84 2.45 19.31
N ALA A 135 22.15 2.62 19.48
CA ALA A 135 23.16 1.67 19.04
C ALA A 135 22.96 0.30 19.75
N GLY A 136 22.29 -0.63 19.07
CA GLY A 136 21.87 -1.92 19.63
C GLY A 136 20.38 -2.23 19.51
N LEU A 137 19.56 -1.28 19.02
CA LEU A 137 18.17 -1.58 18.66
C LEU A 137 18.14 -2.67 17.58
N PRO A 138 17.42 -3.78 17.79
CA PRO A 138 17.26 -4.81 16.77
C PRO A 138 16.65 -4.24 15.48
N ARG A 139 17.22 -4.61 14.33
CA ARG A 139 16.81 -4.08 13.01
C ARG A 139 15.35 -4.42 12.68
N ASP A 140 14.87 -5.58 13.09
CA ASP A 140 13.48 -6.02 12.94
C ASP A 140 12.50 -5.13 13.72
N ILE A 141 12.84 -4.74 14.95
CA ILE A 141 12.05 -3.79 15.75
C ILE A 141 12.04 -2.41 15.09
N ALA A 142 13.19 -1.94 14.59
CA ALA A 142 13.28 -0.69 13.84
C ALA A 142 12.39 -0.68 12.59
N VAL A 143 12.44 -1.75 11.78
CA VAL A 143 11.61 -1.90 10.58
C VAL A 143 10.13 -1.96 10.95
N ALA A 144 9.75 -2.74 11.97
CA ALA A 144 8.37 -2.84 12.41
C ALA A 144 7.82 -1.50 12.92
N TYR A 145 8.62 -0.76 13.69
CA TYR A 145 8.25 0.58 14.18
C TYR A 145 8.03 1.56 13.02
N ALA A 146 8.97 1.64 12.09
CA ALA A 146 8.87 2.52 10.93
C ALA A 146 7.70 2.12 10.02
N THR A 147 7.49 0.83 9.77
CA THR A 147 6.36 0.30 8.98
C THR A 147 5.02 0.72 9.59
N GLY A 148 4.82 0.44 10.89
CA GLY A 148 3.59 0.81 11.58
C GLY A 148 3.37 2.32 11.62
N GLY A 149 4.44 3.09 11.85
CA GLY A 149 4.42 4.56 11.86
C GLY A 149 4.04 5.16 10.52
N THR A 150 4.67 4.73 9.43
CA THR A 150 4.37 5.18 8.06
C THR A 150 2.93 4.87 7.68
N VAL A 151 2.45 3.63 7.89
CA VAL A 151 1.08 3.26 7.55
C VAL A 151 0.06 4.04 8.38
N ALA A 152 0.32 4.26 9.68
CA ALA A 152 -0.54 5.10 10.51
C ALA A 152 -0.54 6.57 10.08
N ALA A 153 0.61 7.10 9.63
CA ALA A 153 0.70 8.46 9.10
C ALA A 153 -0.05 8.61 7.77
N ILE A 154 0.01 7.62 6.88
CA ILE A 154 -0.81 7.56 5.66
C ILE A 154 -2.30 7.57 6.00
N GLU A 155 -2.75 6.76 6.97
CA GLU A 155 -4.14 6.76 7.43
C GLU A 155 -4.55 8.13 8.01
N ALA A 156 -3.66 8.81 8.74
CA ALA A 156 -3.90 10.15 9.26
C ALA A 156 -4.04 11.20 8.14
N TRP A 157 -3.16 11.13 7.13
CA TRP A 157 -3.19 12.01 5.97
C TRP A 157 -4.43 11.80 5.11
N LEU A 158 -4.82 10.56 4.84
CA LEU A 158 -6.07 10.26 4.11
C LEU A 158 -7.30 10.84 4.80
N ARG A 159 -7.35 10.76 6.14
CA ARG A 159 -8.44 11.27 6.96
C ARG A 159 -8.49 12.79 7.05
N SER A 160 -7.34 13.47 6.96
CA SER A 160 -7.33 14.94 6.95
C SER A 160 -7.93 15.53 5.68
N GLY A 161 -8.02 14.74 4.61
CA GLY A 161 -8.52 15.19 3.31
C GLY A 161 -7.49 15.99 2.51
N ALA A 162 -6.26 16.15 3.02
CA ALA A 162 -5.17 16.79 2.31
C ALA A 162 -4.73 15.94 1.10
N ASP A 163 -4.12 16.61 0.11
CA ASP A 163 -3.66 16.01 -1.14
C ASP A 163 -2.21 16.40 -1.52
N ASP A 164 -1.56 17.24 -0.71
CA ASP A 164 -0.16 17.62 -0.91
C ASP A 164 0.79 16.48 -0.50
N VAL A 165 1.28 15.77 -1.52
CA VAL A 165 2.24 14.66 -1.40
C VAL A 165 3.58 15.14 -0.83
N GLU A 166 4.03 16.35 -1.18
CA GLU A 166 5.33 16.87 -0.75
C GLU A 166 5.30 17.27 0.73
N GLU A 167 4.20 17.87 1.18
CA GLU A 167 3.98 18.15 2.60
C GLU A 167 3.87 16.86 3.42
N ALA A 168 3.11 15.88 2.95
CA ALA A 168 3.01 14.58 3.62
C ALA A 168 4.37 13.89 3.73
N THR A 169 5.12 13.82 2.62
CA THR A 169 6.46 13.22 2.57
C THR A 169 7.39 13.89 3.59
N ARG A 170 7.47 15.23 3.57
CA ARG A 170 8.34 15.99 4.49
C ARG A 170 7.95 15.76 5.95
N SER A 171 6.66 15.73 6.25
CA SER A 171 6.15 15.54 7.61
C SER A 171 6.47 14.15 8.15
N ILE A 172 6.31 13.11 7.34
CA ILE A 172 6.60 11.72 7.72
C ILE A 172 8.11 11.52 7.92
N LEU A 173 8.94 12.04 7.03
CA LEU A 173 10.40 11.97 7.18
C LEU A 173 10.90 12.75 8.40
N ALA A 174 10.31 13.93 8.68
CA ALA A 174 10.65 14.73 9.86
C ALA A 174 10.29 14.02 11.17
N ALA A 175 9.24 13.19 11.18
CA ALA A 175 8.85 12.38 12.33
C ALA A 175 9.68 11.08 12.49
N SER A 176 10.43 10.70 11.45
CA SER A 176 11.20 9.47 11.44
C SER A 176 12.55 9.60 12.18
N PRO A 177 13.07 8.48 12.75
CA PRO A 177 14.42 8.48 13.31
C PRO A 177 15.46 8.94 12.27
N GLN A 178 16.27 9.93 12.63
CA GLN A 178 17.18 10.61 11.69
C GLN A 178 18.25 9.70 11.08
N TRP A 179 18.59 8.61 11.76
CA TRP A 179 19.57 7.65 11.25
C TRP A 179 19.07 6.89 10.00
N TRP A 180 17.75 6.85 9.73
CA TRP A 180 17.22 6.32 8.46
C TRP A 180 17.64 7.17 7.25
N LEU A 181 17.87 8.46 7.46
CA LEU A 181 18.09 9.45 6.38
C LEU A 181 19.58 9.68 6.06
N ARG A 182 20.46 8.81 6.57
CA ARG A 182 21.91 8.89 6.36
C ARG A 182 22.38 7.92 5.29
#